data_AF-A0A1Q2Z0Z6-F1
#
_entry.id   AF-A0A1Q2Z0Z6-F1
#
_cell.length_a   1.000
_cell.length_b   1.000
_cell.length_c   1.000
_cell.angle_alpha   90.00
_cell.angle_beta   90.00
_cell.angle_gamma   90.00
#
_symmetry.space_group_name_H-M   'P 1'
#
loop_
_entity.id
_entity.type
_entity.pdbx_description
1 polymer ?
#
loop_
_entity_poly.entity_id
_entity_poly.type
_entity_poly.pdbx_seq_one_letter_code
_entity_poly.pdbx_strand_id
1 'polypeptide(L)'
;MIRRLAGRLRDDLVGAAMVLTRLPVGALARRGWTGGLSGGVWAYPPVGALAGLLGGAVGALGLWLGLPGGLAAAWALAALLLLTGALHEDGLADTADGFGGGRGRARKLEIMRDSRIGSYGVLALALSLGIRGLALAAMPVS
;
A
#
# COMPACT_ATOMS: atom_id res chain seq x y z
N MET A 1 3.44 -3.68 34.43
CA MET A 1 4.06 -2.84 33.37
C MET A 1 4.07 -3.54 32.00
N ILE A 2 4.65 -4.76 31.89
CA ILE A 2 4.80 -5.51 30.62
C ILE A 2 3.47 -5.72 29.84
N ARG A 3 2.38 -6.10 30.52
CA ARG A 3 1.06 -6.28 29.87
C ARG A 3 0.50 -5.02 29.21
N ARG A 4 0.83 -3.82 29.72
CA ARG A 4 0.39 -2.54 29.14
C ARG A 4 1.21 -2.15 27.91
N LEU A 5 2.47 -2.57 27.82
CA LEU A 5 3.31 -2.36 26.65
C LEU A 5 2.88 -3.27 25.50
N ALA A 6 2.66 -4.56 25.79
CA ALA A 6 2.20 -5.54 24.81
C ALA A 6 0.82 -5.17 24.22
N GLY A 7 -0.10 -4.64 25.04
CA GLY A 7 -1.40 -4.15 24.56
C GLY A 7 -1.28 -2.98 23.58
N ARG A 8 -0.41 -2.00 23.88
CA ARG A 8 -0.16 -0.86 22.98
C ARG A 8 0.51 -1.27 21.68
N LEU A 9 1.53 -2.12 21.75
CA LEU A 9 2.20 -2.69 20.58
C LEU A 9 1.20 -3.38 19.63
N ARG A 10 0.32 -4.21 20.20
CA ARG A 10 -0.74 -4.89 19.45
C ARG A 10 -1.67 -3.88 18.76
N ASP A 11 -2.16 -2.89 19.50
CA ASP A 11 -3.11 -1.91 18.98
C ASP A 11 -2.50 -1.04 17.87
N ASP A 12 -1.21 -0.69 17.98
CA ASP A 12 -0.47 0.05 16.96
C ASP A 12 -0.27 -0.78 15.67
N LEU A 13 0.12 -2.05 15.80
CA LEU A 13 0.26 -2.96 14.65
C LEU A 13 -1.07 -3.24 13.95
N VAL A 14 -2.15 -3.41 14.73
CA VAL A 14 -3.50 -3.58 14.18
C VAL A 14 -3.94 -2.31 13.45
N GLY A 15 -3.73 -1.13 14.04
CA GLY A 15 -4.03 0.15 13.40
C GLY A 15 -3.26 0.34 12.09
N ALA A 16 -1.95 0.07 12.10
CA ALA A 16 -1.11 0.13 10.90
C ALA A 16 -1.57 -0.88 9.83
N ALA A 17 -1.91 -2.11 10.21
CA ALA A 17 -2.43 -3.10 9.28
C ALA A 17 -3.79 -2.71 8.68
N MET A 18 -4.66 -2.05 9.46
CA MET A 18 -5.94 -1.53 8.96
C MET A 18 -5.78 -0.40 7.95
N VAL A 19 -4.75 0.44 8.10
CA VAL A 19 -4.46 1.52 7.15
C VAL A 19 -3.73 0.99 5.93
N LEU A 20 -2.73 0.13 6.12
CA LEU A 20 -1.83 -0.27 5.04
C LEU A 20 -2.34 -1.49 4.25
N THR A 21 -3.29 -2.26 4.78
CA THR A 21 -3.80 -3.49 4.14
C THR A 21 -5.33 -3.57 4.15
N ARG A 22 -5.88 -4.35 3.23
CA ARG A 22 -7.30 -4.76 3.16
C ARG A 22 -7.57 -6.08 3.88
N LEU A 23 -6.61 -6.61 4.63
CA LEU A 23 -6.85 -7.82 5.42
C LEU A 23 -7.97 -7.57 6.45
N PRO A 24 -8.81 -8.57 6.76
CA PRO A 24 -9.91 -8.43 7.73
C PRO A 24 -9.42 -8.35 9.19
N VAL A 25 -8.36 -7.57 9.44
CA VAL A 25 -7.79 -7.30 10.78
C VAL A 25 -8.73 -6.48 11.66
N GLY A 26 -9.77 -5.85 11.09
CA GLY A 26 -10.83 -5.21 11.86
C GLY A 26 -11.58 -6.17 12.80
N ALA A 27 -11.58 -7.48 12.53
CA ALA A 27 -12.08 -8.47 13.48
C ALA A 27 -11.24 -8.56 14.77
N LEU A 28 -9.92 -8.33 14.65
CA LEU A 28 -9.01 -8.25 15.79
C LEU A 28 -9.17 -6.94 16.56
N ALA A 29 -9.52 -5.85 15.87
CA ALA A 29 -9.84 -4.57 16.50
C ALA A 29 -11.11 -4.66 17.36
N ARG A 30 -12.13 -5.42 16.94
CA ARG A 30 -13.36 -5.64 17.72
C ARG A 30 -13.15 -6.33 19.08
N ARG A 31 -11.98 -6.94 19.34
CA ARG A 31 -11.59 -7.52 20.64
C ARG A 31 -10.84 -6.50 21.51
N GLY A 32 -11.47 -5.38 21.85
CA GLY A 32 -10.94 -4.42 22.83
C GLY A 32 -9.82 -3.50 22.32
N TRP A 33 -9.82 -3.16 21.02
CA TRP A 33 -8.94 -2.09 20.51
C TRP A 33 -9.33 -0.74 21.10
N THR A 34 -8.34 -0.03 21.63
CA THR A 34 -8.53 1.29 22.26
C THR A 34 -7.67 2.38 21.62
N GLY A 35 -6.86 2.02 20.61
CA GLY A 35 -5.98 2.94 19.90
C GLY A 35 -6.70 3.81 18.87
N GLY A 36 -6.07 4.91 18.46
CA GLY A 36 -6.46 5.67 17.27
C GLY A 36 -5.68 5.21 16.04
N LEU A 37 -6.24 5.39 14.84
CA LEU A 37 -5.57 5.05 13.57
C LEU A 37 -4.21 5.76 13.41
N SER A 38 -4.05 6.92 14.05
CA SER A 38 -2.83 7.75 14.05
C SER A 38 -1.87 7.46 15.21
N GLY A 39 -2.23 6.61 16.17
CA GLY A 39 -1.44 6.36 17.39
C GLY A 39 -0.18 5.52 17.19
N GLY A 40 -0.03 4.87 16.02
CA GLY A 40 0.97 3.83 15.76
C GLY A 40 1.75 3.99 14.47
N VAL A 41 2.04 5.23 14.02
CA VAL A 41 2.76 5.46 12.74
C VAL A 41 4.13 4.77 12.68
N TRP A 42 4.79 4.61 13.84
CA TRP A 42 6.05 3.86 13.94
C TRP A 42 5.90 2.40 13.50
N ALA A 43 4.69 1.84 13.53
CA ALA A 43 4.38 0.48 13.10
C ALA A 43 4.17 0.38 11.57
N TYR A 44 4.18 1.49 10.83
CA TYR A 44 4.00 1.46 9.37
C TYR A 44 5.17 0.78 8.66
N PRO A 45 6.45 1.07 8.94
CA PRO A 45 7.57 0.38 8.32
C PRO A 45 7.55 -1.15 8.47
N PRO A 46 7.36 -1.75 9.66
CA PRO A 46 7.33 -3.21 9.77
C PRO A 46 6.11 -3.85 9.07
N VAL A 47 4.94 -3.21 9.10
CA VAL A 47 3.75 -3.70 8.39
C VAL A 47 3.92 -3.58 6.87
N GLY A 48 4.50 -2.48 6.39
CA GLY A 48 4.85 -2.30 4.99
C GLY A 48 5.91 -3.29 4.52
N ALA A 49 6.92 -3.59 5.35
CA ALA A 49 7.90 -4.62 5.07
C ALA A 49 7.26 -6.01 4.95
N LEU A 50 6.31 -6.35 5.83
CA LEU A 50 5.54 -7.59 5.73
C LEU A 50 4.73 -7.64 4.43
N ALA A 51 4.06 -6.56 4.05
CA ALA A 51 3.34 -6.50 2.78
C ALA A 51 4.30 -6.70 1.58
N GLY A 52 5.45 -6.03 1.60
CA GLY A 52 6.51 -6.20 0.60
C GLY A 52 7.03 -7.64 0.51
N LEU A 53 7.24 -8.30 1.64
CA LEU A 53 7.63 -9.71 1.70
C LEU A 53 6.57 -10.63 1.10
N LEU A 54 5.29 -10.39 1.39
CA LEU A 54 4.18 -11.18 0.81
C LEU A 54 4.09 -10.99 -0.71
N GLY A 55 4.20 -9.76 -1.19
CA GLY A 55 4.25 -9.48 -2.63
C GLY A 55 5.47 -10.11 -3.31
N GLY A 56 6.64 -9.97 -2.69
CA GLY A 56 7.88 -10.58 -3.16
C GLY A 56 7.82 -12.11 -3.20
N ALA A 57 7.20 -12.74 -2.20
CA ALA A 57 6.99 -14.19 -2.16
C ALA A 57 6.10 -14.67 -3.33
N VAL A 58 5.06 -13.90 -3.70
CA VAL A 58 4.24 -14.21 -4.88
C VAL A 58 5.05 -14.08 -6.18
N GLY A 59 5.89 -13.05 -6.29
CA GLY A 59 6.81 -12.92 -7.43
C GLY A 59 7.81 -14.07 -7.53
N ALA A 60 8.43 -14.43 -6.40
CA ALA A 60 9.37 -15.55 -6.30
C ALA A 60 8.72 -16.89 -6.65
N LEU A 61 7.46 -17.10 -6.22
CA LEU A 61 6.68 -18.27 -6.65
C LEU A 61 6.47 -18.28 -8.16
N GLY A 62 6.17 -17.12 -8.77
CA GLY A 62 6.08 -17.00 -10.22
C GLY A 62 7.36 -17.42 -10.94
N LEU A 63 8.52 -16.96 -10.45
CA LEU A 63 9.83 -17.36 -10.98
C LEU A 63 10.07 -18.86 -10.82
N TRP A 64 9.74 -19.43 -9.65
CA TRP A 64 9.88 -20.86 -9.39
C TRP A 64 9.00 -21.71 -10.31
N LEU A 65 7.84 -21.20 -10.70
CA LEU A 65 6.95 -21.82 -11.70
C LEU A 65 7.43 -21.62 -13.15
N GLY A 66 8.56 -20.95 -13.37
CA GLY A 66 9.15 -20.72 -14.69
C GLY A 66 8.58 -19.51 -15.43
N LEU A 67 7.90 -18.58 -14.75
CA LEU A 67 7.44 -17.35 -15.39
C LEU A 67 8.64 -16.44 -15.75
N PRO A 68 8.59 -15.76 -16.91
CA PRO A 68 9.52 -14.68 -17.22
C PRO A 68 9.50 -13.58 -16.14
N GLY A 69 10.65 -12.94 -15.90
CA GLY A 69 10.81 -11.91 -14.87
C GLY A 69 9.77 -10.80 -14.91
N GLY A 70 9.33 -10.38 -16.11
CA GLY A 70 8.26 -9.40 -16.26
C GLY A 70 6.89 -9.88 -15.73
N LEU A 71 6.53 -11.15 -15.97
CA LEU A 71 5.28 -11.72 -15.46
C LEU A 71 5.36 -11.95 -13.94
N ALA A 72 6.51 -12.40 -13.43
CA ALA A 72 6.73 -12.52 -11.99
C ALA A 72 6.65 -11.15 -11.28
N ALA A 73 7.20 -10.10 -11.87
CA ALA A 73 7.07 -8.73 -11.38
C ALA A 73 5.61 -8.26 -11.36
N ALA A 74 4.86 -8.54 -12.43
CA ALA A 74 3.43 -8.23 -12.49
C ALA A 74 2.63 -8.96 -11.39
N TRP A 75 2.94 -10.23 -11.13
CA TRP A 75 2.34 -11.00 -10.04
C TRP A 75 2.64 -10.41 -8.66
N ALA A 76 3.89 -10.02 -8.41
CA ALA A 76 4.27 -9.37 -7.15
C ALA A 76 3.50 -8.05 -6.93
N LEU A 77 3.40 -7.21 -7.96
CA LEU A 77 2.65 -5.95 -7.90
C LEU A 77 1.15 -6.18 -7.74
N ALA A 78 0.57 -7.14 -8.46
CA ALA A 78 -0.84 -7.49 -8.33
C ALA A 78 -1.17 -7.98 -6.91
N ALA A 79 -0.30 -8.80 -6.32
CA ALA A 79 -0.44 -9.24 -4.94
C ALA A 79 -0.42 -8.06 -3.96
N LEU A 80 0.49 -7.10 -4.15
CA LEU A 80 0.53 -5.89 -3.33
C LEU A 80 -0.74 -5.04 -3.49
N LEU A 81 -1.20 -4.79 -4.71
CA LEU A 81 -2.42 -4.03 -4.98
C LEU A 81 -3.66 -4.67 -4.33
N LEU A 82 -3.79 -6.00 -4.42
CA LEU A 82 -4.86 -6.74 -3.77
C LEU A 82 -4.75 -6.69 -2.24
N LEU A 83 -3.54 -6.86 -1.71
CA LEU A 83 -3.26 -6.84 -0.28
C LEU A 83 -3.53 -5.47 0.34
N THR A 84 -3.16 -4.38 -0.34
CA THR A 84 -3.35 -3.00 0.13
C THR A 84 -4.74 -2.45 -0.23
N GLY A 85 -5.45 -3.11 -1.16
CA GLY A 85 -6.66 -2.57 -1.77
C GLY A 85 -6.41 -1.33 -2.60
N ALA A 86 -5.18 -1.15 -3.10
CA ALA A 86 -4.72 -0.01 -3.89
C ALA A 86 -4.89 1.37 -3.20
N LEU A 87 -4.97 1.41 -1.86
CA LEU A 87 -5.15 2.68 -1.12
C LEU A 87 -4.03 3.69 -1.38
N HIS A 88 -2.78 3.20 -1.50
CA HIS A 88 -1.63 4.06 -1.75
C HIS A 88 -1.62 4.61 -3.17
N GLU A 89 -2.00 3.76 -4.13
CA GLU A 89 -2.17 4.13 -5.53
C GLU A 89 -3.29 5.16 -5.70
N ASP A 90 -4.43 4.96 -5.05
CA ASP A 90 -5.56 5.91 -5.03
C ASP A 90 -5.11 7.28 -4.50
N GLY A 91 -4.48 7.31 -3.31
CA GLY A 91 -3.96 8.54 -2.73
C GLY A 91 -2.87 9.23 -3.57
N LEU A 92 -2.06 8.46 -4.31
CA LEU A 92 -1.09 9.00 -5.26
C LEU A 92 -1.81 9.65 -6.46
N ALA A 93 -2.82 8.99 -7.01
CA ALA A 93 -3.61 9.50 -8.14
C ALA A 93 -4.35 10.78 -7.76
N ASP A 94 -5.08 10.77 -6.63
CA ASP A 94 -5.79 11.92 -6.09
C ASP A 94 -4.85 13.10 -5.86
N THR A 95 -3.65 12.82 -5.32
CA THR A 95 -2.65 13.86 -5.08
C THR A 95 -2.13 14.45 -6.38
N ALA A 96 -1.83 13.61 -7.38
CA ALA A 96 -1.39 14.09 -8.67
C ALA A 96 -2.45 14.94 -9.37
N ASP A 97 -3.71 14.49 -9.37
CA ASP A 97 -4.83 15.23 -9.98
C ASP A 97 -5.17 16.51 -9.23
N GLY A 98 -5.19 16.47 -7.90
CA GLY A 98 -5.39 17.65 -7.06
C GLY A 98 -4.33 18.71 -7.34
N PHE A 99 -3.05 18.33 -7.38
CA PHE A 99 -1.97 19.28 -7.60
C PHE A 99 -1.80 19.72 -9.05
N GLY A 100 -2.08 18.85 -10.02
CA GLY A 100 -1.96 19.16 -11.45
C GLY A 100 -3.16 19.92 -12.01
N GLY A 101 -4.38 19.60 -11.56
CA GLY A 101 -5.62 20.21 -12.05
C GLY A 101 -6.17 21.36 -11.20
N GLY A 102 -5.73 21.51 -9.94
CA GLY A 102 -6.30 22.46 -8.98
C GLY A 102 -5.46 23.71 -8.73
N ARG A 103 -6.05 24.90 -8.92
CA ARG A 103 -5.45 26.17 -8.48
C ARG A 103 -5.96 26.58 -7.11
N GLY A 104 -5.03 26.71 -6.15
CA GLY A 104 -5.35 27.04 -4.75
C GLY A 104 -5.91 25.85 -3.95
N ARG A 105 -5.76 25.89 -2.63
CA ARG A 105 -6.06 24.75 -1.73
C ARG A 105 -7.48 24.20 -1.89
N ALA A 106 -8.48 25.08 -1.99
CA ALA A 106 -9.89 24.68 -2.07
C ALA A 106 -10.15 23.79 -3.29
N ARG A 107 -9.67 24.20 -4.48
CA ARG A 107 -9.86 23.43 -5.71
C ARG A 107 -9.08 22.12 -5.72
N LYS A 108 -7.86 22.09 -5.16
CA LYS A 108 -7.09 20.84 -5.04
C LYS A 108 -7.83 19.80 -4.20
N LEU A 109 -8.37 20.22 -3.06
CA LEU A 109 -9.14 19.34 -2.16
C LEU A 109 -10.48 18.93 -2.76
N GLU A 110 -11.11 19.78 -3.58
CA GLU A 110 -12.32 19.42 -4.33
C GLU A 110 -12.00 18.29 -5.33
N ILE A 111 -10.91 18.41 -6.09
CA ILE A 111 -10.48 17.39 -7.05
C ILE A 111 -10.13 16.08 -6.35
N MET A 112 -9.36 16.11 -5.26
CA MET A 112 -9.00 14.91 -4.47
C MET A 112 -10.21 14.18 -3.86
N ARG A 113 -11.39 14.82 -3.80
CA ARG A 113 -12.62 14.21 -3.28
C ARG A 113 -13.53 13.69 -4.39
N ASP A 114 -13.22 14.03 -5.64
CA ASP A 114 -13.91 13.53 -6.81
C ASP A 114 -13.37 12.14 -7.13
N SER A 115 -14.25 11.13 -7.26
CA SER A 115 -13.83 9.77 -7.56
C SER A 115 -13.37 9.57 -9.02
N ARG A 116 -13.44 10.61 -9.86
CA ARG A 116 -12.96 10.56 -11.24
C ARG A 116 -11.45 10.74 -11.29
N ILE A 117 -10.77 9.78 -11.92
CA ILE A 117 -9.34 9.91 -12.22
C ILE A 117 -9.09 10.91 -13.36
N GLY A 118 -8.12 11.78 -13.18
CA GLY A 118 -7.64 12.73 -14.17
C GLY A 118 -6.37 12.26 -14.88
N SER A 119 -5.89 13.07 -15.84
CA SER A 119 -4.69 12.74 -16.62
C SER A 119 -3.42 12.71 -15.77
N TYR A 120 -3.33 13.54 -14.73
CA TYR A 120 -2.17 13.56 -13.84
C TYR A 120 -2.13 12.30 -12.96
N GLY A 121 -3.28 11.85 -12.46
CA GLY A 121 -3.42 10.60 -11.72
C GLY A 121 -3.03 9.40 -12.57
N VAL A 122 -3.53 9.31 -13.80
CA VAL A 122 -3.14 8.25 -14.76
C VAL A 122 -1.64 8.23 -15.00
N LEU A 123 -1.02 9.38 -15.27
CA LEU A 123 0.43 9.47 -15.51
C LEU A 123 1.24 9.08 -14.26
N ALA A 124 0.82 9.53 -13.08
CA ALA A 124 1.47 9.19 -11.82
C ALA A 124 1.42 7.68 -11.53
N LEU A 125 0.27 7.04 -11.74
CA LEU A 125 0.10 5.60 -11.60
C LEU A 125 0.94 4.83 -12.63
N ALA A 126 0.92 5.27 -13.89
CA ALA A 126 1.70 4.64 -14.96
C ALA A 126 3.21 4.70 -14.67
N LEU A 127 3.73 5.85 -14.26
CA LEU A 127 5.13 6.00 -13.87
C LEU A 127 5.46 5.15 -12.63
N SER A 128 4.60 5.21 -11.60
CA SER A 128 4.83 4.50 -10.34
C SER A 128 4.82 2.97 -10.51
N LEU A 129 3.83 2.41 -11.19
CA LEU A 129 3.74 0.98 -11.45
C LEU A 129 4.77 0.53 -12.50
N GLY A 130 5.01 1.35 -13.52
CA GLY A 130 6.01 1.08 -14.56
C GLY A 130 7.42 0.98 -13.98
N ILE A 131 7.85 1.97 -13.19
CA ILE A 131 9.17 1.96 -12.55
C ILE A 131 9.32 0.75 -11.61
N ARG A 132 8.32 0.51 -10.74
CA ARG A 132 8.35 -0.64 -9.82
C ARG A 132 8.40 -1.96 -10.55
N GLY A 133 7.60 -2.12 -11.61
CA GLY A 133 7.55 -3.33 -12.43
C GLY A 133 8.86 -3.58 -13.16
N LEU A 134 9.43 -2.55 -13.78
CA LEU A 134 10.74 -2.63 -14.45
C LEU A 134 11.86 -2.95 -13.45
N ALA A 135 11.86 -2.31 -12.28
CA ALA A 135 12.85 -2.57 -11.24
C ALA A 135 12.81 -4.02 -10.76
N LEU A 136 11.61 -4.56 -10.50
CA LEU A 136 11.44 -5.97 -10.12
C LEU A 136 11.83 -6.93 -11.23
N ALA A 137 11.45 -6.64 -12.48
CA ALA A 137 11.77 -7.47 -13.63
C ALA A 137 13.28 -7.51 -13.94
N ALA A 138 14.00 -6.45 -13.59
CA ALA A 138 15.44 -6.34 -13.76
C ALA A 138 16.24 -6.95 -12.60
N MET A 139 15.59 -7.46 -11.54
CA MET A 139 16.31 -8.09 -10.42
C MET A 139 17.05 -9.35 -10.91
N PRO A 140 18.33 -9.51 -10.55
CA PRO A 140 19.07 -10.73 -10.86
C PRO A 140 18.40 -11.94 -10.19
N VAL A 141 17.98 -12.89 -11.00
CA VAL A 141 17.62 -14.25 -10.58
C VAL A 141 18.88 -15.11 -10.68
N SER A 142 19.79 -14.89 -9.72
CA SER A 142 21.02 -15.67 -9.56
C SER A 142 20.76 -16.99 -8.83
#